data_AF-A0A6P0IBQ6-F1
#
_entry.id   AF-A0A6P0IBQ6-F1
#
_cell.length_a   1.000
_cell.length_b   1.000
_cell.length_c   1.000
_cell.angle_alpha   90.00
_cell.angle_beta   90.00
_cell.angle_gamma   90.00
#
_symmetry.space_group_name_H-M   'P 1'
#
loop_
_entity.id
_entity.type
_entity.pdbx_description
1 polymer ?
#
loop_
_entity_poly.entity_id
_entity_poly.type
_entity_poly.pdbx_seq_one_letter_code
_entity_poly.pdbx_strand_id
1 'polypeptide(L)'
;SLSIPELTKTFVKFTLETTTKSTHEVAAAFLLGREDIIPAMFRQVIATLDSLYGFTWDSLRLYLDRHNFLDEDQHVPMGKKLLKNLCGDDPVKWEQAFNSAENALKARYALWDGVAELIQLNKENDIALLEM
;
A
#
# COMPACT_ATOMS: atom_id res chain seq x y z
N SER A 1 2.44 22.46 14.15
CA SER A 1 2.03 21.06 13.93
C SER A 1 1.87 20.84 12.44
N LEU A 2 2.28 19.69 11.89
CA LEU A 2 2.04 19.35 10.48
C LEU A 2 0.54 19.08 10.28
N SER A 3 -0.07 19.70 9.28
CA SER A 3 -1.43 19.35 8.85
C SER A 3 -1.38 18.02 8.09
N ILE A 4 -2.07 17.00 8.59
CA ILE A 4 -2.13 15.68 7.97
C ILE A 4 -3.55 15.49 7.42
N PRO A 5 -3.73 15.14 6.13
CA PRO A 5 -5.04 14.82 5.58
C PRO A 5 -5.75 13.72 6.37
N GLU A 6 -7.07 13.84 6.51
CA GLU A 6 -7.84 12.90 7.35
C GLU A 6 -7.78 11.47 6.81
N LEU A 7 -7.81 11.30 5.48
CA LEU A 7 -7.65 10.00 4.82
C LEU A 7 -6.32 9.30 5.20
N THR A 8 -5.24 10.06 5.33
CA THR A 8 -3.93 9.54 5.77
C THR A 8 -3.98 9.10 7.22
N LYS A 9 -4.62 9.89 8.11
CA LYS A 9 -4.80 9.50 9.51
C LYS A 9 -5.64 8.23 9.62
N THR A 10 -6.73 8.13 8.86
CA THR A 10 -7.60 6.97 8.84
C THR A 10 -6.86 5.72 8.39
N PHE A 11 -6.07 5.79 7.32
CA PHE A 11 -5.25 4.67 6.85
C PHE A 11 -4.22 4.22 7.90
N VAL A 12 -3.52 5.17 8.54
CA VAL A 12 -2.53 4.85 9.58
C VAL A 12 -3.20 4.25 10.81
N LYS A 13 -4.34 4.79 11.26
CA LYS A 13 -5.12 4.23 12.38
C LYS A 13 -5.58 2.81 12.07
N PHE A 14 -6.15 2.57 10.89
CA PHE A 14 -6.52 1.24 10.43
C PHE A 14 -5.35 0.24 10.47
N THR A 15 -4.15 0.69 10.05
CA THR A 15 -2.95 -0.14 10.11
C THR A 15 -2.58 -0.50 11.55
N LEU A 16 -2.63 0.46 12.48
CA LEU A 16 -2.35 0.23 13.89
C LEU A 16 -3.40 -0.68 14.54
N GLU A 17 -4.69 -0.47 14.24
CA GLU A 17 -5.78 -1.32 14.71
C GLU A 17 -5.61 -2.76 14.23
N THR A 18 -5.15 -2.95 12.99
CA THR A 18 -4.86 -4.29 12.45
C THR A 18 -3.84 -5.03 13.30
N THR A 19 -2.83 -4.35 13.87
CA THR A 19 -1.82 -5.00 14.73
C THR A 19 -2.37 -5.61 16.02
N THR A 20 -3.59 -5.24 16.41
CA THR A 20 -4.28 -5.78 17.60
C THR A 20 -5.10 -7.04 17.31
N LYS A 21 -5.19 -7.44 16.04
CA LYS A 21 -5.92 -8.63 15.59
C LYS A 21 -5.15 -9.92 15.87
N SER A 22 -5.80 -11.05 15.60
CA SER A 22 -5.15 -12.36 15.71
C SER A 22 -3.98 -12.51 14.72
N THR A 23 -3.04 -13.41 15.00
CA THR A 23 -1.82 -13.55 14.20
C THR A 23 -2.09 -13.86 12.72
N HIS A 24 -3.09 -14.70 12.41
CA HIS A 24 -3.44 -15.00 11.01
C HIS A 24 -4.10 -13.82 10.30
N GLU A 25 -4.90 -13.00 11.00
CA GLU A 25 -5.44 -11.75 10.45
C GLU A 25 -4.30 -10.76 10.13
N VAL A 26 -3.39 -10.52 11.09
CA VAL A 26 -2.23 -9.62 10.88
C VAL A 26 -1.36 -10.13 9.73
N ALA A 27 -1.06 -11.43 9.70
CA ALA A 27 -0.26 -12.03 8.65
C ALA A 27 -0.91 -11.88 7.27
N ALA A 28 -2.23 -12.07 7.17
CA ALA A 28 -2.96 -11.92 5.92
C ALA A 28 -3.01 -10.47 5.44
N ALA A 29 -3.33 -9.52 6.33
CA ALA A 29 -3.34 -8.09 6.02
C ALA A 29 -1.96 -7.60 5.53
N PHE A 30 -0.88 -8.05 6.17
CA PHE A 30 0.48 -7.70 5.77
C PHE A 30 0.87 -8.35 4.44
N LEU A 31 0.74 -9.68 4.32
CA LEU A 31 1.16 -10.41 3.13
C LEU A 31 0.37 -9.97 1.89
N LEU A 32 -0.96 -10.03 1.97
CA LEU A 32 -1.84 -9.86 0.81
C LEU A 32 -2.24 -8.39 0.59
N GLY A 33 -2.25 -7.58 1.66
CA GLY A 33 -2.56 -6.14 1.56
C GLY A 33 -1.35 -5.24 1.33
N ARG A 34 -0.12 -5.77 1.39
CA ARG A 34 1.11 -4.98 1.22
C ARG A 34 2.17 -5.71 0.40
N GLU A 35 2.68 -6.84 0.86
CA GLU A 35 3.88 -7.46 0.27
C GLU A 35 3.63 -8.03 -1.13
N ASP A 36 2.47 -8.66 -1.37
CA ASP A 36 2.12 -9.27 -2.67
C ASP A 36 1.86 -8.21 -3.77
N ILE A 37 1.51 -6.96 -3.39
CA ILE A 37 1.07 -5.93 -4.34
C ILE A 37 2.07 -4.78 -4.58
N ILE A 38 2.90 -4.45 -3.59
CA ILE A 38 3.80 -3.29 -3.66
C ILE A 38 4.76 -3.35 -4.85
N PRO A 39 5.42 -4.48 -5.14
CA PRO A 39 6.41 -4.53 -6.21
C PRO A 39 5.80 -4.25 -7.59
N ALA A 40 4.63 -4.80 -7.88
CA ALA A 40 3.93 -4.56 -9.14
C ALA A 40 3.54 -3.07 -9.30
N MET A 41 3.06 -2.45 -8.22
CA MET A 41 2.77 -1.01 -8.18
C MET A 41 4.05 -0.18 -8.40
N PHE A 42 5.16 -0.54 -7.76
CA PHE A 42 6.43 0.18 -7.89
C PHE A 42 7.02 0.07 -9.29
N ARG A 43 6.95 -1.10 -9.94
CA ARG A 43 7.36 -1.26 -11.35
C ARG A 43 6.62 -0.29 -12.28
N GLN A 44 5.32 -0.08 -12.07
CA GLN A 44 4.54 0.88 -12.87
C GLN A 44 4.97 2.33 -12.61
N VAL A 45 5.22 2.68 -11.35
CA VAL A 45 5.72 4.03 -10.98
C VAL A 45 7.10 4.27 -11.61
N ILE A 46 8.02 3.31 -11.51
CA ILE A 46 9.36 3.40 -12.10
C ILE A 46 9.27 3.59 -13.62
N ALA A 47 8.50 2.74 -14.31
CA ALA A 47 8.34 2.82 -15.76
C ALA A 47 7.75 4.18 -16.20
N THR A 48 6.81 4.72 -15.41
CA THR A 48 6.21 6.04 -15.69
C THR A 48 7.24 7.14 -15.52
N LEU A 49 7.98 7.17 -14.40
CA LEU A 49 8.96 8.21 -14.12
C LEU A 49 10.18 8.15 -15.06
N ASP A 50 10.57 6.95 -15.50
CA ASP A 50 11.64 6.75 -16.50
C ASP A 50 11.29 7.33 -17.87
N SER A 51 10.00 7.45 -18.20
CA SER A 51 9.55 8.04 -19.46
C SER A 51 9.56 9.58 -19.46
N LEU A 52 9.73 10.22 -18.30
CA LEU A 52 9.69 11.68 -18.16
C LEU A 52 11.05 12.30 -18.46
N TYR A 53 11.13 13.08 -19.53
CA TYR A 53 12.34 13.82 -19.89
C TYR A 53 12.61 15.00 -18.94
N GLY A 54 13.87 15.21 -18.56
CA GLY A 54 14.31 16.37 -17.78
C GLY A 54 14.10 16.28 -16.26
N PHE A 55 13.64 15.13 -15.75
CA PHE A 55 13.43 14.91 -14.32
C PHE A 55 14.39 13.84 -13.79
N THR A 56 15.28 14.21 -12.86
CA THR A 56 16.18 13.27 -12.18
C THR A 56 15.59 12.86 -10.84
N TRP A 57 15.51 11.56 -10.57
CA TRP A 57 14.88 11.02 -9.37
C TRP A 57 15.66 9.84 -8.78
N ASP A 58 16.98 9.82 -8.98
CA ASP A 58 17.87 8.69 -8.70
C ASP A 58 17.76 8.16 -7.26
N SER A 59 17.62 9.03 -6.26
CA SER A 59 17.42 8.62 -4.85
C SER A 59 16.09 7.89 -4.63
N LEU A 60 15.01 8.37 -5.26
CA LEU A 60 13.71 7.72 -5.20
C LEU A 60 13.73 6.42 -6.01
N ARG A 61 14.39 6.41 -7.16
CA ARG A 61 14.61 5.21 -7.97
C ARG A 61 15.31 4.12 -7.17
N LEU A 62 16.43 4.45 -6.53
CA LEU A 62 17.16 3.52 -5.67
C LEU A 62 16.27 2.96 -4.56
N TYR A 63 15.42 3.78 -3.95
CA TYR A 63 14.49 3.34 -2.91
C TYR A 63 13.45 2.35 -3.46
N LEU A 64 12.81 2.65 -4.60
CA LEU A 64 11.80 1.77 -5.21
C LEU A 64 12.41 0.48 -5.77
N ASP A 65 13.56 0.57 -6.46
CA ASP A 65 14.28 -0.58 -7.01
C ASP A 65 14.69 -1.57 -5.90
N ARG A 66 15.08 -1.07 -4.72
CA ARG A 66 15.38 -1.95 -3.57
C ARG A 66 14.17 -2.76 -3.09
N HIS A 67 12.96 -2.21 -3.19
CA HIS A 67 11.74 -2.94 -2.84
C HIS A 67 11.29 -3.91 -3.94
N ASN A 68 11.81 -3.76 -5.16
CA ASN A 68 11.61 -4.70 -6.26
C ASN A 68 12.65 -5.84 -6.23
N PHE A 69 13.88 -5.55 -5.78
CA PHE A 69 15.02 -6.48 -5.81
C PHE A 69 15.19 -7.31 -4.53
N LEU A 70 14.63 -6.86 -3.40
CA LEU A 70 14.62 -7.62 -2.14
C LEU A 70 13.37 -8.52 -2.11
N ASP A 71 13.54 -9.77 -2.56
CA ASP A 71 12.80 -10.96 -2.14
C ASP A 71 11.33 -11.19 -2.59
N GLU A 72 10.88 -10.67 -3.74
CA GLU A 72 9.57 -11.10 -4.32
C GLU A 72 9.46 -12.64 -4.46
N ASP A 73 10.53 -13.28 -4.96
CA ASP A 73 10.54 -14.72 -5.25
C ASP A 73 10.63 -15.62 -4.01
N GLN A 74 11.06 -15.08 -2.85
CA GLN A 74 11.22 -15.88 -1.62
C GLN A 74 10.25 -15.48 -0.53
N HIS A 75 10.06 -14.19 -0.27
CA HIS A 75 9.23 -13.73 0.84
C HIS A 75 7.74 -13.99 0.61
N VAL A 76 7.23 -13.80 -0.61
CA VAL A 76 5.82 -14.06 -0.89
C VAL A 76 5.48 -15.56 -0.73
N PRO A 77 6.25 -16.52 -1.29
CA PRO A 77 6.02 -17.94 -1.02
C PRO A 77 6.15 -18.32 0.46
N MET A 78 7.15 -17.78 1.17
CA MET A 78 7.33 -18.02 2.60
C MET A 78 6.16 -17.46 3.42
N GLY A 79 5.68 -16.27 3.09
CA GLY A 79 4.49 -15.66 3.71
C GLY A 79 3.24 -16.49 3.45
N LYS A 80 3.03 -16.97 2.22
CA LYS A 80 1.91 -17.86 1.87
C LYS A 80 1.97 -19.17 2.68
N LYS A 81 3.16 -19.74 2.86
CA LYS A 81 3.38 -20.92 3.72
C LYS A 81 3.11 -20.62 5.19
N LEU A 82 3.57 -19.48 5.70
CA LEU A 82 3.29 -19.03 7.07
C LEU A 82 1.79 -18.90 7.31
N LEU A 83 1.08 -18.20 6.42
CA LEU A 83 -0.37 -18.01 6.55
C LEU A 83 -1.11 -19.35 6.52
N LYS A 84 -0.73 -20.25 5.60
CA LYS A 84 -1.29 -21.60 5.55
C LYS A 84 -1.08 -22.37 6.87
N ASN A 85 0.09 -22.25 7.49
CA ASN A 85 0.37 -22.89 8.77
C ASN A 85 -0.42 -22.28 9.93
N LEU A 86 -0.64 -20.96 9.93
CA LEU A 86 -1.41 -20.27 10.96
C LEU A 86 -2.90 -20.63 10.92
N CYS A 87 -3.45 -20.71 9.70
CA CYS A 87 -4.85 -21.08 9.48
C CYS A 87 -5.09 -22.59 9.62
N GLY A 88 -4.18 -23.44 9.12
CA GLY A 88 -4.37 -24.89 9.09
C GLY A 88 -5.64 -25.27 8.32
N ASP A 89 -6.40 -26.23 8.87
CA ASP A 89 -7.69 -26.67 8.34
C ASP A 89 -8.89 -25.95 9.00
N ASP A 90 -8.66 -24.84 9.70
CA ASP A 90 -9.69 -24.08 10.40
C ASP A 90 -10.38 -23.08 9.45
N PRO A 91 -11.65 -23.30 9.05
CA PRO A 91 -12.34 -22.43 8.11
C PRO A 91 -12.60 -21.03 8.68
N VAL A 92 -12.75 -20.89 10.00
CA VAL A 92 -13.00 -19.58 10.64
C VAL A 92 -11.75 -18.71 10.54
N LYS A 93 -10.56 -19.29 10.74
CA LYS A 93 -9.30 -18.56 10.55
C LYS A 93 -9.10 -18.11 9.12
N TRP A 94 -9.45 -18.96 8.15
CA TRP A 94 -9.37 -18.59 6.75
C TRP A 94 -10.31 -17.44 6.40
N GLU A 95 -11.54 -17.45 6.90
CA GLU A 95 -12.49 -16.35 6.71
C GLU A 95 -11.98 -15.04 7.35
N GLN A 96 -11.47 -15.10 8.58
CA GLN A 96 -10.89 -13.94 9.25
C GLN A 96 -9.66 -13.38 8.51
N ALA A 97 -8.75 -14.25 8.06
CA ALA A 97 -7.59 -13.88 7.26
C ALA A 97 -8.00 -13.20 5.95
N PHE A 98 -8.99 -13.77 5.24
CA PHE A 98 -9.53 -13.20 4.01
C PHE A 98 -10.11 -11.80 4.25
N ASN A 99 -10.98 -11.65 5.25
CA ASN A 99 -11.59 -10.37 5.59
C ASN A 99 -10.55 -9.32 6.00
N SER A 100 -9.51 -9.73 6.73
CA SER A 100 -8.42 -8.83 7.12
C SER A 100 -7.61 -8.32 5.92
N ALA A 101 -7.27 -9.23 4.98
CA ALA A 101 -6.60 -8.88 3.74
C ALA A 101 -7.46 -7.95 2.85
N GLU A 102 -8.74 -8.27 2.69
CA GLU A 102 -9.67 -7.47 1.90
C GLU A 102 -9.80 -6.05 2.46
N ASN A 103 -9.97 -5.91 3.79
CA ASN A 103 -10.06 -4.62 4.44
C ASN A 103 -8.76 -3.81 4.30
N ALA A 104 -7.60 -4.46 4.36
CA ALA A 104 -6.31 -3.79 4.13
C ALA A 104 -6.19 -3.22 2.71
N LEU A 105 -6.67 -3.96 1.71
CA LEU A 105 -6.73 -3.47 0.33
C LEU A 105 -7.71 -2.30 0.19
N LYS A 106 -8.92 -2.40 0.77
CA LYS A 106 -9.92 -1.31 0.77
C LYS A 106 -9.38 -0.03 1.41
N ALA A 107 -8.71 -0.15 2.56
CA ALA A 107 -8.08 0.99 3.22
C ALA A 107 -7.00 1.65 2.34
N ARG A 108 -6.22 0.84 1.61
CA ARG A 108 -5.21 1.34 0.67
C ARG A 108 -5.83 2.04 -0.54
N TYR A 109 -6.91 1.50 -1.10
CA TYR A 109 -7.64 2.19 -2.16
C TYR A 109 -8.14 3.56 -1.70
N ALA A 110 -8.81 3.62 -0.54
CA ALA A 110 -9.29 4.89 0.02
C ALA A 110 -8.17 5.92 0.26
N LEU A 111 -6.98 5.46 0.68
CA LEU A 111 -5.79 6.33 0.76
C LEU A 111 -5.42 6.91 -0.60
N TRP A 112 -5.32 6.08 -1.64
CA TRP A 112 -4.88 6.53 -2.96
C TRP A 112 -5.92 7.39 -3.68
N ASP A 113 -7.20 7.04 -3.57
CA ASP A 113 -8.31 7.85 -4.09
C ASP A 113 -8.28 9.25 -3.46
N GLY A 114 -8.14 9.31 -2.14
CA GLY A 114 -8.02 10.57 -1.42
C GLY A 114 -6.79 11.40 -1.79
N VAL A 115 -5.64 10.76 -2.04
CA VAL A 115 -4.44 11.45 -2.55
C VAL A 115 -4.69 12.00 -3.96
N ALA A 116 -5.32 11.22 -4.84
CA ALA A 116 -5.64 11.66 -6.20
C ALA A 116 -6.61 12.85 -6.21
N GLU A 117 -7.66 12.81 -5.39
CA GLU A 117 -8.62 13.91 -5.21
C GLU A 117 -7.92 15.18 -4.72
N LEU A 118 -7.04 15.09 -3.71
CA LEU A 118 -6.30 16.25 -3.20
C LEU A 118 -5.36 16.85 -4.25
N ILE A 119 -4.70 16.03 -5.07
CA ILE A 119 -3.86 16.51 -6.17
C ILE A 119 -4.72 17.26 -7.20
N GLN A 120 -5.90 16.74 -7.52
CA GLN A 120 -6.81 17.38 -8.47
C GLN A 120 -7.34 18.73 -7.95
N LEU A 121 -7.79 18.77 -6.70
CA LEU A 121 -8.25 20.01 -6.05
C LEU A 121 -7.15 21.08 -5.99
N ASN A 122 -5.91 20.70 -5.70
CA ASN A 122 -4.80 21.65 -5.67
C ASN A 122 -4.50 22.24 -7.05
N LYS A 123 -4.58 21.43 -8.12
CA LYS A 123 -4.43 21.94 -9.50
C LYS A 123 -5.51 22.95 -9.86
N GLU A 124 -6.76 22.68 -9.48
CA GLU A 124 -7.89 23.60 -9.75
C GLU A 124 -7.71 24.94 -9.01
N ASN A 125 -7.24 24.89 -7.76
CA ASN A 125 -6.93 26.09 -6.98
C ASN A 125 -5.77 26.90 -7.58
N ASP A 126 -4.71 26.23 -8.05
CA ASP A 126 -3.57 26.90 -8.70
C ASP A 126 -3.98 27.59 -10.00
N ILE A 127 -4.88 26.99 -10.79
CA ILE A 127 -5.43 27.62 -12.00
C ILE A 127 -6.28 28.85 -11.64
N ALA A 128 -7.17 28.72 -10.65
CA ALA A 128 -8.02 29.83 -10.22
C ALA A 128 -7.21 31.04 -9.69
N LEU A 129 -6.07 30.78 -9.02
CA LEU A 129 -5.15 31.83 -8.55
C LEU A 129 -4.40 32.54 -9.69
N LEU A 130 -4.20 31.88 -10.83
CA LEU A 130 -3.57 32.49 -12.01
C LEU A 130 -4.55 33.31 -12.86
N GLU A 131 -5.86 33.10 -12.69
CA GLU A 131 -6.93 33.81 -13.40
C GLU A 131 -7.44 35.06 -12.65
N MET A 132 -6.94 35.32 -11.44
CA MET A 132 -7.22 36.50 -10.61
C MET A 132 -6.13 37.57 -10.73
#